data_AF-A0A653X6N2-F1
#
_entry.id   AF-A0A653X6N2-F1
#
_cell.length_a   1.000
_cell.length_b   1.000
_cell.length_c   1.000
_cell.angle_alpha   90.00
_cell.angle_beta   90.00
_cell.angle_gamma   90.00
#
_symmetry.space_group_name_H-M   'P 1'
#
loop_
_entity.id
_entity.type
_entity.pdbx_description
1 polymer ?
#
loop_
_entity_poly.entity_id
_entity_poly.type
_entity_poly.pdbx_seq_one_letter_code
_entity_poly.pdbx_strand_id
1 'polypeptide(L)'
;MLNYAINYDYIVKNLCENRKVIESDCKGKCFVKKELAKTEKESNNAQNIKIAGLDVFLSHEILSFSSISKADLKSEKPNSNHIQLYSSEYFSRIFHPPLV
;
A
#
# COMPACT_ATOMS: atom_id res chain seq x y z
N MET A 1 -11.30 0.59 1.53
CA MET A 1 -10.23 -0.42 1.40
C MET A 1 -9.80 -1.01 2.75
N LEU A 2 -9.52 -0.21 3.79
CA LEU A 2 -9.09 -0.71 5.10
C LEU A 2 -10.09 -1.71 5.74
N ASN A 3 -11.38 -1.40 5.72
CA ASN A 3 -12.42 -2.29 6.23
C ASN A 3 -12.44 -3.67 5.54
N TYR A 4 -12.13 -3.73 4.24
CA TYR A 4 -12.04 -5.00 3.50
C TYR A 4 -10.83 -5.82 3.93
N ALA A 5 -9.68 -5.17 4.16
CA ALA A 5 -8.46 -5.87 4.59
C ALA A 5 -8.60 -6.41 6.02
N ILE A 6 -9.12 -5.62 6.96
CA ILE A 6 -9.29 -6.01 8.36
C ILE A 6 -10.33 -7.13 8.48
N ASN A 7 -11.46 -7.01 7.79
CA ASN A 7 -12.57 -7.95 7.90
C ASN A 7 -12.58 -9.00 6.77
N TYR A 8 -11.45 -9.20 6.08
CA TYR A 8 -11.38 -10.04 4.88
C TYR A 8 -11.99 -11.43 5.11
N ASP A 9 -11.57 -12.12 6.17
CA ASP A 9 -12.04 -13.46 6.53
C ASP A 9 -13.54 -13.51 6.74
N TYR A 10 -14.08 -12.54 7.48
CA TYR A 10 -15.51 -12.45 7.75
C TYR A 10 -16.29 -12.20 6.46
N ILE A 11 -15.82 -11.29 5.61
CA ILE A 11 -16.45 -10.94 4.34
C ILE A 11 -16.47 -12.15 3.41
N VAL A 12 -15.36 -12.87 3.29
CA VAL A 12 -15.27 -14.06 2.43
C VAL A 12 -16.19 -15.18 2.92
N LYS A 13 -16.17 -15.47 4.23
CA LYS A 13 -16.93 -16.59 4.82
C LYS A 13 -18.43 -16.32 4.87
N ASN A 14 -18.85 -15.08 5.12
CA ASN A 14 -20.25 -14.76 5.45
C ASN A 14 -20.97 -13.91 4.39
N LEU A 15 -20.26 -12.95 3.79
CA LEU A 15 -20.89 -11.91 2.96
C LEU A 15 -20.73 -12.13 1.45
N CYS A 16 -19.79 -12.99 1.02
CA CYS A 16 -19.66 -13.33 -0.40
C CYS A 16 -20.88 -14.15 -0.88
N GLU A 17 -21.43 -13.75 -2.02
CA GLU A 17 -22.58 -14.37 -2.68
C GLU A 17 -22.20 -15.75 -3.27
N ASN A 18 -20.98 -15.88 -3.79
CA ASN A 18 -20.44 -17.12 -4.38
C ASN A 18 -19.64 -17.98 -3.40
N ARG A 19 -19.86 -17.84 -2.08
CA ARG A 19 -19.09 -18.59 -1.05
C ARG A 19 -19.21 -20.13 -1.14
N LYS A 20 -20.23 -20.64 -1.85
CA LYS A 20 -20.44 -22.08 -2.06
C LYS A 20 -19.72 -22.62 -3.31
N VAL A 21 -19.17 -21.75 -4.16
CA VAL A 21 -18.46 -22.14 -5.37
C VAL A 21 -16.97 -22.25 -5.03
N ILE A 22 -16.46 -23.48 -5.07
CA ILE A 22 -15.08 -23.81 -4.64
C ILE A 22 -14.03 -23.07 -5.49
N GLU A 23 -14.29 -22.87 -6.79
CA GLU A 23 -13.39 -22.20 -7.74
C GLU A 23 -13.77 -20.74 -8.01
N SER A 24 -14.52 -20.09 -7.10
CA SER A 24 -14.95 -18.71 -7.35
C SER A 24 -13.81 -17.70 -7.12
N ASP A 25 -13.68 -16.76 -8.06
CA ASP A 25 -12.83 -15.59 -7.91
C ASP A 25 -13.44 -14.46 -7.06
N CYS A 26 -14.62 -14.70 -6.44
CA CYS A 26 -15.31 -13.69 -5.61
C CYS A 26 -14.37 -13.18 -4.53
N LYS A 27 -13.88 -14.04 -3.63
CA LYS A 27 -12.98 -13.67 -2.53
C LYS A 27 -13.42 -12.36 -1.82
N GLY A 28 -14.73 -12.18 -1.65
CA GLY A 28 -15.34 -10.96 -1.08
C GLY A 28 -15.46 -9.75 -2.01
N LYS A 29 -14.87 -9.76 -3.21
CA LYS A 29 -14.91 -8.66 -4.20
C LYS A 29 -16.32 -8.31 -4.65
N CYS A 30 -17.21 -9.29 -4.80
CA CYS A 30 -18.60 -9.04 -5.19
C CYS A 30 -19.31 -8.16 -4.14
N PHE A 31 -19.12 -8.47 -2.85
CA PHE A 31 -19.64 -7.67 -1.76
C PHE A 31 -19.06 -6.25 -1.76
N VAL A 32 -17.73 -6.12 -1.89
CA VAL A 32 -17.06 -4.81 -1.93
C VAL A 32 -17.56 -3.95 -3.09
N LYS A 33 -17.70 -4.51 -4.29
CA LYS A 33 -18.24 -3.79 -5.45
C LYS A 33 -19.67 -3.29 -5.20
N LYS A 34 -20.50 -4.10 -4.56
CA LYS A 34 -21.89 -3.75 -4.24
C LYS A 34 -21.98 -2.62 -3.23
N GLU A 35 -21.16 -2.66 -2.18
CA GLU A 35 -21.09 -1.59 -1.17
C GLU A 35 -20.58 -0.29 -1.79
N LEU A 36 -19.53 -0.33 -2.61
CA LEU A 36 -19.02 0.86 -3.31
C LEU A 36 -20.09 1.50 -4.21
N ALA A 37 -20.83 0.70 -4.98
CA ALA A 37 -21.89 1.20 -5.85
C ALA A 37 -23.08 1.80 -5.08
N LYS A 38 -23.34 1.35 -3.84
CA LYS A 38 -24.35 2.00 -2.97
C LYS A 38 -23.87 3.37 -2.51
N THR A 39 -22.61 3.46 -2.07
CA THR A 39 -22.02 4.74 -1.63
C THR A 39 -21.99 5.76 -2.77
N GLU A 40 -21.69 5.35 -4.00
CA GLU A 40 -21.76 6.26 -5.17
C GLU A 40 -23.17 6.79 -5.43
N LYS A 41 -24.20 5.95 -5.27
CA LYS A 41 -25.60 6.37 -5.46
C LYS A 41 -26.08 7.29 -4.34
N GLU A 42 -25.68 7.03 -3.10
CA GLU A 42 -25.99 7.87 -1.93
C GLU A 42 -25.16 9.16 -1.89
N SER A 43 -23.98 9.20 -2.52
CA SER A 43 -23.11 10.37 -2.62
C SER A 43 -23.71 11.55 -3.41
N ASN A 44 -24.82 11.36 -4.12
CA ASN A 44 -25.59 12.49 -4.66
C ASN A 44 -26.18 13.38 -3.55
N ASN A 45 -26.18 12.88 -2.30
CA ASN A 45 -26.47 13.66 -1.10
C ASN A 45 -25.13 13.91 -0.40
N ALA A 46 -24.42 14.96 -0.83
CA ALA A 46 -23.05 15.28 -0.44
C ALA A 46 -22.87 15.44 1.08
N GLN A 47 -22.64 14.34 1.79
CA GLN A 47 -22.04 14.37 3.12
C GLN A 47 -20.57 14.68 2.92
N ASN A 48 -20.24 15.97 2.98
CA ASN A 48 -18.86 16.43 3.09
C ASN A 48 -18.18 15.63 4.21
N ILE A 49 -17.29 14.70 3.83
CA ILE A 49 -16.45 13.99 4.78
C ILE A 49 -15.56 15.07 5.39
N LYS A 50 -15.96 15.58 6.57
CA LYS A 50 -15.11 16.43 7.39
C LYS A 50 -13.98 15.52 7.86
N ILE A 51 -12.84 15.59 7.16
CA ILE A 51 -11.61 14.98 7.62
C ILE A 51 -11.21 15.76 8.89
N ALA A 52 -11.76 15.36 10.03
CA ALA A 52 -11.40 15.89 11.31
C ALA A 52 -10.01 15.34 11.64
N GLY A 53 -8.99 16.18 11.47
CA GLY A 53 -7.61 15.90 11.90
C GLY A 53 -6.94 14.76 11.12
N LEU A 54 -6.33 15.08 9.98
CA LEU A 54 -5.25 14.24 9.48
C LEU A 54 -4.05 14.45 10.42
N ASP A 55 -3.91 13.59 11.44
CA ASP A 55 -2.67 13.54 12.21
C ASP A 55 -1.57 13.03 11.28
N VAL A 56 -0.83 13.98 10.71
CA VAL A 56 0.37 13.69 9.92
C VAL A 56 1.45 13.27 10.90
N PHE A 57 1.77 11.98 10.91
CA PHE A 57 2.92 11.48 11.64
C PHE A 57 4.20 11.94 10.94
N LEU A 58 4.72 13.10 11.33
CA LEU A 58 6.06 13.54 10.96
C LEU A 58 7.04 12.77 11.83
N SER A 59 7.65 11.72 11.27
CA SER A 59 8.82 11.10 11.89
C SER A 59 9.88 12.19 12.08
N HIS A 60 10.34 12.38 13.31
CA HIS A 60 11.39 13.34 13.64
C HIS A 60 12.78 12.90 13.14
N GLU A 61 12.88 11.71 12.56
CA GLU A 61 14.11 11.20 12.01
C GLU A 61 14.28 11.69 10.57
N ILE A 62 15.16 12.68 10.40
CA ILE A 62 15.70 13.01 9.09
C ILE A 62 16.44 11.75 8.62
N LEU A 63 15.90 11.07 7.60
CA LEU A 63 16.56 9.94 6.96
C LEU A 63 17.86 10.43 6.31
N SER A 64 18.94 10.40 7.08
CA SER A 64 20.28 10.73 6.60
C SER A 64 20.85 9.49 5.93
N PHE A 65 20.87 9.51 4.60
CA PHE A 65 21.58 8.49 3.82
C PHE A 65 23.04 8.92 3.70
N SER A 66 23.95 8.16 4.32
CA SER A 66 25.36 8.27 3.98
C SER A 66 25.54 7.76 2.56
N SER A 67 26.06 8.61 1.67
CA SER A 67 26.46 8.18 0.33
C SER A 67 27.54 7.12 0.50
N ILE A 68 27.20 5.85 0.27
CA ILE A 68 28.17 4.77 0.21
C ILE A 68 29.01 5.04 -1.04
N SER A 69 30.14 5.72 -0.86
CA SER A 69 31.16 5.82 -1.90
C SER A 69 31.58 4.40 -2.25
N LYS A 70 31.56 4.06 -3.55
CA LYS A 70 31.89 2.74 -4.12
C LYS A 70 33.33 2.25 -3.85
N ALA A 71 34.09 2.92 -2.99
CA ALA A 71 35.41 2.51 -2.58
C ALA A 71 35.30 1.78 -1.22
N ASP A 72 35.81 0.56 -1.18
CA ASP A 72 35.93 -0.34 -0.02
C ASP A 72 34.83 -1.39 0.20
N LEU A 73 34.38 -2.04 -0.88
CA LEU A 73 34.00 -3.45 -0.77
C LEU A 73 35.28 -4.32 -0.81
N LYS A 74 36.04 -4.33 0.28
CA LYS A 74 36.97 -5.44 0.53
C LYS A 74 36.13 -6.65 0.90
N SER A 75 36.15 -7.65 0.03
CA SER A 75 35.49 -8.93 0.24
C SER A 75 36.09 -9.61 1.48
N GLU A 76 35.36 -9.59 2.60
CA GLU A 76 35.53 -10.58 3.65
C GLU A 76 34.18 -11.26 3.95
N LYS A 77 34.17 -12.56 3.64
CA LYS A 77 33.29 -13.68 4.05
C LYS A 77 31.80 -13.40 4.37
N PRO A 78 30.85 -14.14 3.77
CA PRO A 78 29.43 -13.89 3.97
C PRO A 78 29.00 -14.47 5.32
N ASN A 79 28.78 -13.61 6.31
CA ASN A 79 27.83 -13.93 7.37
C ASN A 79 26.47 -13.41 6.91
N SER A 80 25.51 -14.33 6.78
CA SER A 80 24.21 -14.12 6.18
C SER A 80 23.39 -13.09 6.98
N ASN A 81 23.41 -11.85 6.50
CA ASN A 81 22.30 -10.90 6.59
C ASN A 81 22.28 -10.15 5.25
N HIS A 82 21.69 -10.78 4.23
CA HIS A 82 21.51 -10.20 2.91
C HIS A 82 20.49 -9.04 2.97
N ILE A 83 20.91 -7.88 3.46
CA ILE A 83 20.24 -6.63 3.12
C ILE A 83 20.80 -6.19 1.77
N GLN A 84 20.22 -6.73 0.70
CA GLN A 84 20.56 -6.28 -0.64
C GLN A 84 19.89 -4.92 -0.87
N LEU A 85 20.54 -3.85 -0.41
CA LEU A 85 20.16 -2.47 -0.70
C LEU A 85 20.40 -2.22 -2.19
N TYR A 86 19.41 -2.55 -3.01
CA TYR A 86 19.45 -2.29 -4.44
C TYR A 86 19.31 -0.78 -4.68
N SER A 87 20.44 -0.08 -4.69
CA SER A 87 20.51 1.30 -5.16
C SER A 87 20.51 1.29 -6.68
N SER A 88 19.32 1.31 -7.28
CA SER A 88 19.23 1.54 -8.72
C SER A 88 19.37 3.03 -9.00
N GLU A 89 20.23 3.40 -9.96
CA GLU A 89 20.31 4.77 -10.48
C GLU A 89 18.99 5.26 -11.07
N TYR A 90 18.03 4.35 -11.27
CA TYR A 90 16.68 4.66 -11.73
C TYR A 90 15.98 5.61 -10.75
N PHE A 91 16.09 5.40 -9.44
CA PHE A 91 15.39 6.23 -8.44
C PHE A 91 15.78 7.72 -8.53
N SER A 92 17.04 8.03 -8.83
CA SER A 92 17.50 9.42 -8.96
C SER A 92 16.98 10.12 -10.22
N ARG A 93 16.51 9.37 -11.24
CA ARG A 93 16.04 9.90 -12.54
C ARG A 93 14.52 10.09 -12.62
N ILE A 94 13.76 9.60 -11.65
CA ILE A 94 12.29 9.74 -11.61
C ILE A 94 11.83 10.83 -10.64
N PHE A 95 12.68 11.22 -9.69
CA PHE A 95 12.39 12.25 -8.69
C PHE A 95 13.18 13.53 -8.93
N HIS A 96 13.06 14.10 -10.12
CA HIS A 96 13.50 15.47 -10.39
C HIS A 96 12.39 16.26 -11.07
N PRO A 97 12.30 17.57 -10.81
CA PRO A 97 11.34 18.43 -11.50
C PRO A 97 11.53 18.35 -13.02
N PRO A 98 10.47 18.58 -13.81
CA PRO A 98 10.55 18.57 -15.26
C PRO A 98 11.58 19.59 -15.72
N LEU A 99 12.49 19.16 -16.60
CA LEU A 99 13.46 20.02 -17.22
C LEU A 99 12.73 20.86 -18.28
N VAL A 100 12.76 22.19 -18.09
CA VAL A 100 12.30 23.18 -19.08
C VAL A 100 13.34 23.41 -20.16
#